data_AF-A0A536XKE3-F1
#
_entry.id   AF-A0A536XKE3-F1
#
_cell.length_a   1.000
_cell.length_b   1.000
_cell.length_c   1.000
_cell.angle_alpha   90.00
_cell.angle_beta   90.00
_cell.angle_gamma   90.00
#
_symmetry.space_group_name_H-M   'P 1'
#
loop_
_entity.id
_entity.type
_entity.pdbx_description
1 polymer ?
#
loop_
_entity_poly.entity_id
_entity_poly.type
_entity_poly.pdbx_seq_one_letter_code
_entity_poly.pdbx_strand_id
1 'polypeptide(L)'
;MSTERFDRTLHAAIAAGILPAGAIRPAQDARPWPVVLLTGLGAWLAAVPLLGVVGMLLGDLIHRGVGPYLIGVLVLIAALVVLRSKDLPLFVEQLAVPALLVGGGSLAFGLFRDLPMQGAAALLAVVAVGIAIAIRQPWLRVLLGAAAALLTTFACMPEHWVRLGRDARVAFWLAWHLVLAIALVALWVQRTLLTGGKHARHAAAIESLAAGWLLTALAGLAFWSGMSFMVGASLGGGVAGELARELGTRSSAWWQIETLRATSLILALGAALWLALGWPALRRAWCVGVAAVLVALAGFMPALGAVLLVLAVCARAARWRIAAAAALAAAWIIGSFYYQLDWPLSTKALVLVGCAALLAALAWFATRGERAMPRAAASSRVSTRASQAVIALGALAVLAVANIGIWQKENLIAHGEPVYVELAPADPRSLMQGDFMRLNFRIPGDVQNRLDGLLSAERPRVVARRDARGVATLVRLDDGTPLAADELRVELTPKDGRWILVSDAWFFKEGEGDRFAQAKYGEFRVAPDGRALLVGVRGAALQPL
;
A
#
# COMPACT_ATOMS: atom_id res chain seq x y z
N MET A 1 -9.73 -23.83 -11.54
CA MET A 1 -10.36 -24.73 -12.52
C MET A 1 -10.93 -25.89 -11.73
N SER A 2 -12.19 -26.29 -11.90
CA SER A 2 -12.74 -27.44 -11.17
C SER A 2 -12.09 -28.73 -11.66
N THR A 3 -12.00 -29.74 -10.77
CA THR A 3 -11.45 -31.06 -11.08
C THR A 3 -12.08 -31.67 -12.32
N GLU A 4 -13.41 -31.61 -12.38
CA GLU A 4 -14.21 -32.13 -13.48
C GLU A 4 -13.90 -31.45 -14.83
N ARG A 5 -13.64 -30.13 -14.82
CA ARG A 5 -13.28 -29.40 -16.04
C ARG A 5 -11.86 -29.73 -16.50
N PHE A 6 -10.95 -30.01 -15.57
CA PHE A 6 -9.60 -30.49 -15.86
C PHE A 6 -9.65 -31.86 -16.51
N ASP A 7 -10.38 -32.80 -15.92
CA ASP A 7 -10.46 -34.17 -16.42
C ASP A 7 -11.09 -34.21 -17.82
N ARG A 8 -12.14 -33.42 -18.07
CA ARG A 8 -12.69 -33.25 -19.43
C ARG A 8 -11.67 -32.70 -20.43
N THR A 9 -10.85 -31.74 -20.02
CA THR A 9 -9.83 -31.13 -20.89
C THR A 9 -8.68 -32.11 -21.14
N LEU A 10 -8.27 -32.87 -20.13
CA LEU A 10 -7.27 -33.92 -20.23
C LEU A 10 -7.74 -35.01 -21.21
N HIS A 11 -8.96 -35.53 -21.04
CA HIS A 11 -9.53 -36.52 -21.93
C HIS A 11 -9.72 -35.99 -23.35
N ALA A 12 -10.17 -34.74 -23.52
CA ALA A 12 -10.27 -34.12 -24.84
C ALA A 12 -8.90 -33.98 -25.53
N ALA A 13 -7.85 -33.64 -24.78
CA ALA A 13 -6.49 -33.55 -25.30
C ALA A 13 -5.89 -34.92 -25.66
N ILE A 14 -6.20 -35.96 -24.88
CA ILE A 14 -5.83 -37.35 -25.21
C ILE A 14 -6.57 -37.81 -26.48
N ALA A 15 -7.88 -37.59 -26.54
CA ALA A 15 -8.70 -37.95 -27.70
C ALA A 15 -8.29 -37.21 -28.98
N ALA A 16 -7.83 -35.96 -28.85
CA ALA A 16 -7.29 -35.18 -29.95
C ALA A 16 -5.84 -35.56 -30.33
N GLY A 17 -5.22 -36.55 -29.68
CA GLY A 17 -3.84 -36.97 -29.93
C GLY A 17 -2.77 -35.96 -29.48
N ILE A 18 -3.16 -34.93 -28.73
CA ILE A 18 -2.26 -33.89 -28.20
C ILE A 18 -1.44 -34.46 -27.02
N LEU A 19 -2.03 -35.38 -26.25
CA LEU A 19 -1.39 -36.05 -25.12
C LEU A 19 -1.34 -37.57 -25.32
N PRO A 20 -0.32 -38.27 -24.78
CA PRO A 20 -0.24 -39.72 -24.81
C PRO A 20 -1.46 -40.38 -24.14
N ALA A 21 -1.84 -41.58 -24.60
CA ALA A 21 -2.97 -42.34 -24.05
C ALA A 21 -2.83 -42.63 -22.54
N GLY A 22 -1.61 -42.69 -22.01
CA GLY A 22 -1.32 -42.88 -20.58
C GLY A 22 -1.16 -41.58 -19.77
N ALA A 23 -1.51 -40.41 -20.32
CA ALA A 23 -1.36 -39.15 -19.62
C ALA A 23 -2.33 -39.07 -18.42
N ILE A 24 -1.78 -39.25 -17.23
CA ILE A 24 -2.52 -39.10 -15.97
C ILE A 24 -2.36 -37.69 -15.41
N ARG A 25 -3.36 -37.26 -14.63
CA ARG A 25 -3.26 -36.03 -13.84
C ARG A 25 -2.01 -36.14 -12.94
N PRO A 26 -1.16 -35.11 -12.88
CA PRO A 26 -0.08 -35.08 -11.90
C PRO A 26 -0.68 -35.23 -10.51
N ALA A 27 -0.16 -36.14 -9.69
CA ALA A 27 -0.55 -36.25 -8.29
C ALA A 27 -0.36 -34.87 -7.63
N GLN A 28 -1.47 -34.17 -7.39
CA GLN A 28 -1.43 -33.00 -6.54
C GLN A 28 -1.33 -33.55 -5.12
N ASP A 29 -0.28 -33.18 -4.40
CA ASP A 29 -0.18 -33.46 -2.96
C ASP A 29 -1.48 -33.01 -2.30
N ALA A 30 -2.34 -33.98 -1.96
CA ALA A 30 -3.68 -33.78 -1.43
C ALA A 30 -3.64 -33.37 0.05
N ARG A 31 -2.61 -32.61 0.46
CA ARG A 31 -2.46 -32.13 1.83
C ARG A 31 -3.38 -30.91 2.01
N PRO A 32 -4.37 -30.93 2.91
CA PRO A 32 -5.24 -29.78 3.13
C PRO A 32 -4.41 -28.57 3.54
N TRP A 33 -4.63 -27.43 2.87
CA TRP A 33 -3.86 -26.20 3.14
C TRP A 33 -3.90 -25.76 4.62
N PRO A 34 -4.98 -25.98 5.42
CA PRO A 34 -4.96 -25.61 6.84
C PRO A 34 -3.98 -26.48 7.63
N VAL A 35 -3.85 -27.77 7.29
CA VAL A 35 -2.92 -28.69 7.94
C VAL A 35 -1.49 -28.28 7.62
N VAL A 36 -1.20 -27.94 6.37
CA VAL A 36 0.11 -27.39 5.96
C VAL A 36 0.43 -26.10 6.69
N LEU A 37 -0.55 -25.20 6.82
CA LEU A 37 -0.36 -23.93 7.52
C LEU A 37 -0.11 -24.15 9.03
N LEU A 38 -0.92 -24.97 9.71
CA LEU A 38 -0.81 -25.22 11.15
C LEU A 38 0.50 -25.96 11.50
N THR A 39 0.86 -26.98 10.72
CA THR A 39 2.14 -27.69 10.89
C THR A 39 3.34 -26.81 10.54
N GLY A 40 3.21 -25.95 9.52
CA GLY A 40 4.20 -24.92 9.19
C GLY A 40 4.41 -23.95 10.34
N LEU A 41 3.33 -23.36 10.86
CA LEU A 41 3.36 -22.48 12.03
C LEU A 41 4.02 -23.16 13.24
N GLY A 42 3.65 -24.41 13.53
CA GLY A 42 4.28 -25.18 14.60
C GLY A 42 5.78 -25.36 14.40
N ALA A 43 6.22 -25.72 13.18
CA ALA A 43 7.63 -25.86 12.84
C ALA A 43 8.39 -24.52 12.92
N TRP A 44 7.77 -23.42 12.47
CA TRP A 44 8.39 -22.09 12.46
C TRP A 44 8.51 -21.51 13.87
N LEU A 45 7.48 -21.69 14.71
CA LEU A 45 7.53 -21.31 16.12
C LEU A 45 8.58 -22.13 16.88
N ALA A 46 8.66 -23.45 16.61
CA ALA A 46 9.69 -24.32 17.21
C ALA A 46 11.11 -23.97 16.74
N ALA A 47 11.25 -23.40 15.54
CA ALA A 47 12.54 -22.95 15.05
C ALA A 47 13.07 -21.73 15.83
N VAL A 48 12.23 -20.82 16.32
CA VAL A 48 12.66 -19.63 17.07
C VAL A 48 13.55 -19.96 18.30
N PRO A 49 13.13 -20.81 19.26
CA PRO A 49 13.98 -21.18 20.39
C PRO A 49 15.21 -21.99 19.95
N LEU A 50 15.08 -22.84 18.93
CA LEU A 50 16.21 -23.58 18.38
C LEU A 50 17.28 -22.62 17.82
N LEU A 51 16.86 -21.56 17.14
CA LEU A 51 17.75 -20.51 16.65
C LEU A 51 18.35 -19.69 17.77
N GLY A 52 17.63 -19.46 18.86
CA GLY A 52 18.19 -18.90 20.09
C GLY A 52 19.33 -19.75 20.62
N VAL A 53 19.13 -21.07 20.76
CA VAL A 53 20.16 -22.02 21.24
C VAL A 53 21.35 -22.08 20.28
N VAL A 54 21.11 -22.21 18.97
CA VAL A 54 22.18 -22.21 17.96
C VAL A 54 22.94 -20.89 17.97
N GLY A 55 22.25 -19.76 18.12
CA GLY A 55 22.86 -18.44 18.26
C GLY A 55 23.72 -18.31 19.52
N MET A 56 23.32 -18.92 20.64
CA MET A 56 24.13 -18.95 21.87
C MET A 56 25.36 -19.86 21.73
N LEU A 57 25.22 -21.01 21.07
CA LEU A 57 26.32 -21.99 20.92
C LEU A 57 27.32 -21.63 19.83
N LEU A 58 26.84 -21.09 18.70
CA LEU A 58 27.65 -20.77 17.53
C LEU A 58 27.79 -19.26 17.31
N GLY A 59 27.32 -18.43 18.23
CA GLY A 59 27.33 -16.97 18.11
C GLY A 59 28.71 -16.41 17.79
N ASP A 60 29.73 -16.78 18.56
CA ASP A 60 31.10 -16.31 18.32
C ASP A 60 31.63 -16.72 16.95
N LEU A 61 31.26 -17.91 16.47
CA LEU A 61 31.63 -18.40 15.15
C LEU A 61 30.88 -17.64 14.04
N ILE A 62 29.60 -17.30 14.24
CA ILE A 62 28.79 -16.54 13.30
C ILE A 62 29.27 -15.07 13.19
N HIS A 63 29.84 -14.50 14.25
CA HIS A 63 30.25 -13.10 14.24
C HIS A 63 31.69 -12.87 13.75
N ARG A 64 32.56 -13.89 13.77
CA ARG A 64 34.00 -13.74 13.50
C ARG A 64 34.47 -14.50 12.25
N GLY A 65 35.39 -13.88 11.50
CA GLY A 65 36.10 -14.51 10.39
C GLY A 65 35.16 -15.11 9.33
N VAL A 66 35.47 -16.31 8.85
CA VAL A 66 34.73 -17.02 7.77
C VAL A 66 33.48 -17.77 8.24
N GLY A 67 33.20 -17.81 9.56
CA GLY A 67 32.12 -18.62 10.13
C GLY A 67 30.70 -18.31 9.60
N PRO A 68 30.26 -17.06 9.41
CA PRO A 68 28.92 -16.79 8.86
C PRO A 68 28.74 -17.34 7.43
N TYR A 69 29.79 -17.37 6.61
CA TYR A 69 29.75 -17.98 5.28
C TYR A 69 29.63 -19.50 5.35
N LEU A 70 30.47 -20.14 6.17
CA LEU A 70 30.47 -21.59 6.32
C LEU A 70 29.13 -22.10 6.85
N ILE A 71 28.65 -21.49 7.94
CA ILE A 71 27.35 -21.84 8.55
C ILE A 71 26.23 -21.52 7.56
N GLY A 72 26.25 -20.34 6.94
CA GLY A 72 25.25 -19.94 5.95
C GLY A 72 25.12 -20.94 4.81
N VAL A 73 26.24 -21.29 4.16
CA VAL A 73 26.27 -22.23 3.04
C VAL A 73 25.86 -23.64 3.47
N LEU A 74 26.38 -24.15 4.59
CA LEU A 74 26.04 -25.49 5.09
C LEU A 74 24.55 -25.62 5.41
N VAL A 75 23.97 -24.62 6.08
CA VAL A 75 22.54 -24.62 6.41
C VAL A 75 21.68 -24.48 5.15
N LEU A 76 22.08 -23.66 4.18
CA LEU A 76 21.39 -23.56 2.89
C LEU A 76 21.42 -24.87 2.09
N ILE A 77 22.57 -25.57 2.08
CA ILE A 77 22.69 -26.90 1.45
C ILE A 77 21.78 -27.90 2.16
N ALA A 78 21.80 -27.94 3.50
CA ALA A 78 20.94 -28.83 4.27
C ALA A 78 19.45 -28.57 3.98
N ALA A 79 19.03 -27.30 3.97
CA ALA A 79 17.66 -26.91 3.61
C ALA A 79 17.30 -27.36 2.18
N LEU A 80 18.23 -27.22 1.22
CA LEU A 80 17.99 -27.65 -0.16
C LEU A 80 17.87 -29.18 -0.28
N VAL A 81 18.67 -29.95 0.47
CA VAL A 81 18.58 -31.42 0.53
C VAL A 81 17.21 -31.84 1.07
N VAL A 82 16.76 -31.21 2.16
CA VAL A 82 15.43 -31.44 2.74
C VAL A 82 14.34 -31.12 1.72
N LEU A 83 14.37 -29.94 1.09
CA LEU A 83 13.36 -29.51 0.11
C LEU A 83 13.34 -30.32 -1.20
N ARG A 84 14.42 -31.03 -1.52
CA ARG A 84 14.49 -31.92 -2.69
C ARG A 84 14.06 -33.35 -2.41
N SER A 85 13.97 -33.73 -1.14
CA SER A 85 13.55 -35.06 -0.70
C SER A 85 12.04 -35.23 -0.90
N LYS A 86 11.60 -36.40 -1.39
CA LYS A 86 10.20 -36.64 -1.80
C LYS A 86 9.31 -37.20 -0.68
N ASP A 87 9.91 -37.78 0.36
CA ASP A 87 9.20 -38.62 1.34
C ASP A 87 9.38 -38.14 2.79
N LEU A 88 9.56 -36.84 2.99
CA LEU A 88 9.72 -36.28 4.33
C LEU A 88 8.38 -36.01 5.02
N PRO A 89 8.30 -36.23 6.35
CA PRO A 89 7.19 -35.72 7.15
C PRO A 89 7.04 -34.21 6.95
N LEU A 90 5.80 -33.75 6.86
CA LEU A 90 5.48 -32.34 6.58
C LEU A 90 6.17 -31.38 7.57
N PHE A 91 6.25 -31.75 8.85
CA PHE A 91 6.97 -30.95 9.86
C PHE A 91 8.45 -30.74 9.50
N VAL A 92 9.14 -31.80 9.04
CA VAL A 92 10.56 -31.75 8.65
C VAL A 92 10.76 -30.92 7.39
N GLU A 93 9.84 -31.06 6.42
CA GLU A 93 9.83 -30.20 5.23
C GLU A 93 9.67 -28.72 5.61
N GLN A 94 8.80 -28.41 6.58
CA GLN A 94 8.55 -27.04 7.03
C GLN A 94 9.71 -26.43 7.85
N LEU A 95 10.56 -27.26 8.48
CA LEU A 95 11.81 -26.80 9.11
C LEU A 95 12.83 -26.25 8.10
N ALA A 96 12.73 -26.64 6.83
CA ALA A 96 13.61 -26.09 5.79
C ALA A 96 13.39 -24.58 5.57
N VAL A 97 12.20 -24.05 5.88
CA VAL A 97 11.88 -22.63 5.68
C VAL A 97 12.65 -21.74 6.68
N PRO A 98 12.59 -21.98 8.00
CA PRO A 98 13.49 -21.33 8.94
C PRO A 98 14.97 -21.56 8.63
N ALA A 99 15.35 -22.77 8.21
CA ALA A 99 16.73 -23.05 7.81
C ALA A 99 17.18 -22.19 6.62
N LEU A 100 16.33 -21.95 5.62
CA LEU A 100 16.61 -21.01 4.53
C LEU A 100 16.79 -19.57 5.03
N LEU A 101 15.94 -19.11 5.96
CA LEU A 101 16.05 -17.78 6.55
C LEU A 101 17.35 -17.61 7.33
N VAL A 102 17.77 -18.66 8.04
CA VAL A 102 18.95 -18.64 8.90
C VAL A 102 20.22 -18.77 8.09
N GLY A 103 20.27 -19.74 7.16
CA GLY A 103 21.38 -19.88 6.24
C GLY A 103 21.55 -18.64 5.36
N GLY A 104 20.44 -18.10 4.84
CA GLY A 104 20.43 -16.85 4.09
C GLY A 104 20.80 -15.64 4.94
N GLY A 105 20.32 -15.55 6.18
CA GLY A 105 20.62 -14.47 7.12
C GLY A 105 22.07 -14.46 7.60
N SER A 106 22.64 -15.62 7.93
CA SER A 106 24.07 -15.75 8.27
C SER A 106 24.96 -15.41 7.07
N LEU A 107 24.61 -15.87 5.87
CA LEU A 107 25.33 -15.51 4.65
C LEU A 107 25.22 -14.00 4.39
N ALA A 108 24.04 -13.42 4.56
CA ALA A 108 23.82 -11.99 4.41
C ALA A 108 24.63 -11.17 5.41
N PHE A 109 24.67 -11.59 6.68
CA PHE A 109 25.48 -10.95 7.71
C PHE A 109 26.96 -10.93 7.32
N GLY A 110 27.53 -12.06 6.87
CA GLY A 110 28.91 -12.11 6.39
C GLY A 110 29.14 -11.17 5.19
N LEU A 111 28.27 -11.25 4.18
CA LEU A 111 28.40 -10.45 2.96
C LEU A 111 28.30 -8.95 3.22
N PHE A 112 27.32 -8.49 4.00
CA PHE A 112 27.17 -7.06 4.32
C PHE A 112 28.24 -6.55 5.29
N ARG A 113 28.92 -7.43 6.02
CA ARG A 113 30.08 -7.07 6.84
C ARG A 113 31.33 -6.83 5.98
N ASP A 114 31.55 -7.68 4.97
CA ASP A 114 32.83 -7.71 4.24
C ASP A 114 32.78 -7.06 2.84
N LEU A 115 31.60 -6.88 2.25
CA LEU A 115 31.39 -6.29 0.93
C LEU A 115 30.58 -4.98 1.01
N PRO A 116 30.74 -4.09 0.02
CA PRO A 116 29.81 -2.97 -0.17
C PRO A 116 28.37 -3.47 -0.29
N MET A 117 27.40 -2.63 0.13
CA MET A 117 25.96 -2.96 0.16
C MET A 117 25.49 -3.53 -1.18
N GLN A 118 25.96 -2.93 -2.28
CA GLN A 118 25.60 -3.32 -3.64
C GLN A 118 26.08 -4.73 -3.99
N GLY A 119 27.34 -5.02 -3.68
CA GLY A 119 27.97 -6.33 -3.96
C GLY A 119 27.35 -7.44 -3.12
N ALA A 120 27.12 -7.17 -1.84
CA ALA A 120 26.46 -8.10 -0.93
C ALA A 120 25.02 -8.43 -1.40
N ALA A 121 24.23 -7.40 -1.72
CA ALA A 121 22.86 -7.57 -2.19
C ALA A 121 22.80 -8.30 -3.54
N ALA A 122 23.70 -7.99 -4.49
CA ALA A 122 23.78 -8.66 -5.78
C ALA A 122 24.08 -10.15 -5.62
N LEU A 123 25.06 -10.51 -4.78
CA LEU A 123 25.42 -11.90 -4.56
C LEU A 123 24.29 -12.68 -3.87
N LEU A 124 23.63 -12.09 -2.87
CA LEU A 124 22.46 -12.69 -2.24
C LEU A 124 21.29 -12.87 -3.21
N ALA A 125 21.06 -11.92 -4.13
CA ALA A 125 20.03 -12.06 -5.16
C ALA A 125 20.32 -13.28 -6.07
N VAL A 126 21.58 -13.45 -6.48
CA VAL A 126 22.02 -14.63 -7.24
C VAL A 126 21.81 -15.92 -6.46
N VAL A 127 22.17 -15.94 -5.17
CA VAL A 127 21.95 -17.10 -4.29
C VAL A 127 20.45 -17.42 -4.17
N ALA A 128 19.61 -16.41 -3.94
CA ALA A 128 18.15 -16.59 -3.84
C ALA A 128 17.55 -17.16 -5.13
N VAL A 129 17.97 -16.65 -6.29
CA VAL A 129 17.55 -17.18 -7.61
C VAL A 129 18.07 -18.61 -7.80
N GLY A 130 19.32 -18.90 -7.44
CA GLY A 130 19.91 -20.23 -7.52
C GLY A 130 19.15 -21.26 -6.68
N ILE A 131 18.79 -20.91 -5.44
CA ILE A 131 17.94 -21.75 -4.58
C ILE A 131 16.56 -21.94 -5.21
N ALA A 132 15.94 -20.87 -5.72
CA ALA A 132 14.62 -20.94 -6.33
C ALA A 132 14.57 -21.86 -7.57
N ILE A 133 15.64 -21.87 -8.37
CA ILE A 133 15.81 -22.81 -9.50
C ILE A 133 15.97 -24.25 -8.98
N ALA A 134 16.68 -24.43 -7.86
CA ALA A 134 17.00 -25.75 -7.35
C ALA A 134 15.81 -26.44 -6.64
N ILE A 135 14.96 -25.71 -5.93
CA ILE A 135 13.79 -26.27 -5.20
C ILE A 135 12.63 -26.64 -6.13
N ARG A 136 11.67 -27.45 -5.67
CA ARG A 136 10.49 -27.86 -6.47
C ARG A 136 9.20 -27.14 -6.08
N GLN A 137 9.15 -26.56 -4.88
CA GLN A 137 7.98 -25.96 -4.26
C GLN A 137 7.63 -24.60 -4.90
N PRO A 138 6.52 -24.46 -5.65
CA PRO A 138 6.20 -23.22 -6.37
C PRO A 138 5.99 -22.01 -5.45
N TRP A 139 5.34 -22.22 -4.29
CA TRP A 139 5.06 -21.14 -3.34
C TRP A 139 6.35 -20.54 -2.74
N LEU A 140 7.35 -21.37 -2.47
CA LEU A 140 8.63 -20.93 -1.94
C LEU A 140 9.46 -20.21 -3.01
N ARG A 141 9.34 -20.62 -4.29
CA ARG A 141 9.91 -19.86 -5.42
C ARG A 141 9.34 -18.46 -5.55
N VAL A 142 8.05 -18.28 -5.25
CA VAL A 142 7.44 -16.94 -5.21
C VAL A 142 8.11 -16.10 -4.12
N LEU A 143 8.29 -16.63 -2.90
CA LEU A 143 8.95 -15.90 -1.82
C LEU A 143 10.42 -15.57 -2.12
N LEU A 144 11.16 -16.53 -2.67
CA LEU A 144 12.55 -16.31 -3.09
C LEU A 144 12.66 -15.32 -4.26
N GLY A 145 11.71 -15.35 -5.20
CA GLY A 145 11.62 -14.37 -6.28
C GLY A 145 11.33 -12.96 -5.76
N ALA A 146 10.50 -12.84 -4.71
CA ALA A 146 10.25 -11.58 -4.02
C ALA A 146 11.50 -11.07 -3.30
N ALA A 147 12.20 -11.93 -2.55
CA ALA A 147 13.45 -11.59 -1.88
C ALA A 147 14.54 -11.19 -2.89
N ALA A 148 14.67 -11.92 -4.01
CA ALA A 148 15.63 -11.61 -5.07
C ALA A 148 15.33 -10.27 -5.75
N ALA A 149 14.06 -9.93 -5.97
CA ALA A 149 13.67 -8.62 -6.51
C ALA A 149 14.07 -7.49 -5.55
N LEU A 150 13.81 -7.64 -4.25
CA LEU A 150 14.19 -6.67 -3.23
C LEU A 150 15.72 -6.48 -3.16
N LEU A 151 16.47 -7.59 -3.13
CA LEU A 151 17.93 -7.58 -3.13
C LEU A 151 18.50 -6.97 -4.41
N THR A 152 17.89 -7.22 -5.56
CA THR A 152 18.28 -6.60 -6.84
C THR A 152 18.05 -5.08 -6.79
N THR A 153 16.93 -4.64 -6.20
CA THR A 153 16.69 -3.20 -5.98
C THR A 153 17.82 -2.57 -5.15
N PHE A 154 18.20 -3.19 -4.02
CA PHE A 154 19.31 -2.70 -3.20
C PHE A 154 20.67 -2.75 -3.91
N ALA A 155 20.91 -3.79 -4.73
CA ALA A 155 22.12 -3.90 -5.54
C ALA A 155 22.28 -2.75 -6.54
N CYS A 156 21.16 -2.22 -7.05
CA CYS A 156 21.15 -1.11 -8.00
C CYS A 156 21.09 0.27 -7.32
N MET A 157 21.03 0.34 -5.99
CA MET A 157 20.97 1.59 -5.25
C MET A 157 22.36 2.11 -4.88
N PRO A 158 22.62 3.42 -5.00
CA PRO A 158 23.86 4.01 -4.53
C PRO A 158 24.02 3.87 -3.00
N GLU A 159 25.23 3.57 -2.53
CA GLU A 159 25.53 3.29 -1.11
C GLU A 159 25.17 4.44 -0.14
N HIS A 160 25.14 5.68 -0.63
CA HIS A 160 24.91 6.86 0.19
C HIS A 160 23.42 7.11 0.53
N TRP A 161 22.55 6.10 0.47
CA TRP A 161 21.13 6.21 0.83
C TRP A 161 20.90 6.75 2.26
N VAL A 162 21.84 6.51 3.17
CA VAL A 162 21.82 7.04 4.56
C VAL A 162 22.06 8.55 4.62
N ARG A 163 22.71 9.15 3.61
CA ARG A 163 22.79 10.61 3.44
C ARG A 163 21.76 11.02 2.40
N LEU A 164 20.54 11.31 2.85
CA LEU A 164 19.37 11.76 2.09
C LEU A 164 19.67 12.94 1.13
N GLY A 165 20.29 12.64 -0.01
CA GLY A 165 20.56 13.57 -1.11
C GLY A 165 19.50 13.52 -2.21
N ARG A 166 19.46 14.56 -3.05
CA ARG A 166 18.52 14.77 -4.17
C ARG A 166 18.48 13.61 -5.19
N ASP A 167 19.57 12.85 -5.34
CA ASP A 167 19.73 11.80 -6.35
C ASP A 167 19.11 10.44 -5.94
N ALA A 168 18.81 10.24 -4.65
CA ALA A 168 18.33 8.96 -4.14
C ALA A 168 16.93 8.57 -4.66
N ARG A 169 16.03 9.55 -4.90
CA ARG A 169 14.66 9.29 -5.38
C ARG A 169 14.64 8.75 -6.80
N VAL A 170 15.45 9.33 -7.70
CA VAL A 170 15.53 8.90 -9.10
C VAL A 170 16.19 7.53 -9.20
N ALA A 171 17.27 7.30 -8.43
CA ALA A 171 17.89 5.98 -8.33
C ALA A 171 16.90 4.91 -7.85
N PHE A 172 16.08 5.22 -6.84
CA PHE A 172 15.04 4.32 -6.34
C PHE A 172 14.00 3.99 -7.42
N TRP A 173 13.53 5.01 -8.15
CA TRP A 173 12.60 4.82 -9.26
C TRP A 173 13.22 3.97 -10.38
N LEU A 174 14.46 4.26 -10.77
CA LEU A 174 15.18 3.52 -11.81
C LEU A 174 15.40 2.06 -11.42
N ALA A 175 15.77 1.79 -10.16
CA ALA A 175 15.97 0.44 -9.66
C ALA A 175 14.69 -0.40 -9.81
N TRP A 176 13.52 0.14 -9.42
CA TRP A 176 12.25 -0.56 -9.61
C TRP A 176 11.87 -0.77 -11.08
N HIS A 177 12.21 0.18 -11.96
CA HIS A 177 11.98 0.02 -13.41
C HIS A 177 12.89 -1.06 -14.01
N LEU A 178 14.14 -1.13 -13.57
CA LEU A 178 15.07 -2.20 -13.97
C LEU A 178 14.57 -3.58 -13.49
N VAL A 179 14.17 -3.68 -12.23
CA VAL A 179 13.58 -4.90 -11.66
C VAL A 179 12.34 -5.31 -12.45
N LEU A 180 11.46 -4.37 -12.81
CA LEU A 180 10.29 -4.65 -13.65
C LEU A 180 10.68 -5.11 -15.06
N ALA A 181 11.68 -4.47 -15.68
CA ALA A 181 12.18 -4.86 -16.99
C ALA A 181 12.74 -6.30 -17.00
N ILE A 182 13.53 -6.67 -15.99
CA ILE A 182 14.03 -8.03 -15.79
C ILE A 182 12.86 -9.03 -15.69
N ALA A 183 11.80 -8.67 -14.95
CA ALA A 183 10.62 -9.51 -14.82
C ALA A 183 9.90 -9.71 -16.15
N LEU A 184 9.73 -8.66 -16.96
CA LEU A 184 9.10 -8.74 -18.27
C LEU A 184 9.92 -9.59 -19.24
N VAL A 185 11.25 -9.48 -19.22
CA VAL A 185 12.15 -10.35 -19.99
C VAL A 185 12.01 -11.80 -19.53
N ALA A 186 11.98 -12.05 -18.22
CA ALA A 186 11.76 -13.39 -17.68
C ALA A 186 10.40 -13.98 -18.12
N LEU A 187 9.34 -13.17 -18.20
CA LEU A 187 8.04 -13.62 -18.73
C LEU A 187 8.09 -13.92 -20.22
N TRP A 188 8.84 -13.15 -20.98
CA TRP A 188 9.05 -13.42 -22.40
C TRP A 188 9.80 -14.74 -22.61
N VAL A 189 10.90 -14.96 -21.88
CA VAL A 189 11.66 -16.23 -21.88
C VAL A 189 10.77 -17.40 -21.41
N GLN A 190 9.96 -17.20 -20.37
CA GLN A 190 9.03 -18.22 -19.89
C GLN A 190 8.07 -18.65 -20.99
N ARG A 191 7.52 -17.69 -21.74
CA ARG A 191 6.59 -17.95 -22.83
C ARG A 191 7.26 -18.70 -23.99
N THR A 192 8.47 -18.34 -24.38
CA THR A 192 9.19 -19.02 -25.47
C THR A 192 9.55 -20.47 -25.10
N LEU A 193 10.00 -20.69 -23.86
CA LEU A 193 10.28 -22.04 -23.34
C LEU A 193 9.01 -22.90 -23.24
N LEU A 194 7.89 -22.29 -22.87
CA LEU A 194 6.60 -22.99 -22.81
C LEU A 194 6.13 -23.41 -24.20
N THR A 195 6.23 -22.53 -25.21
CA THR A 195 5.86 -22.85 -26.60
C THR A 195 6.73 -23.94 -27.21
N GLY A 196 8.00 -24.04 -26.81
CA GLY A 196 8.92 -25.07 -27.30
C GLY A 196 8.72 -26.47 -26.69
N GLY A 197 7.92 -26.60 -25.62
CA GLY A 197 7.55 -27.88 -24.97
C GLY A 197 8.67 -28.59 -24.20
N LYS A 198 9.89 -28.69 -24.73
CA LYS A 198 11.03 -29.43 -24.15
C LYS A 198 11.44 -28.94 -22.76
N HIS A 199 11.22 -27.65 -22.47
CA HIS A 199 11.66 -27.01 -21.23
C HIS A 199 10.49 -26.55 -20.34
N ALA A 200 9.33 -27.22 -20.43
CA ALA A 200 8.13 -26.86 -19.67
C ALA A 200 8.35 -26.76 -18.14
N ARG A 201 9.23 -27.60 -17.57
CA ARG A 201 9.60 -27.53 -16.14
C ARG A 201 10.32 -26.23 -15.78
N HIS A 202 11.23 -25.76 -16.64
CA HIS A 202 11.92 -24.49 -16.47
C HIS A 202 10.95 -23.31 -16.64
N ALA A 203 10.05 -23.39 -17.62
CA ALA A 203 8.99 -22.39 -17.79
C ALA A 203 8.11 -22.27 -16.53
N ALA A 204 7.74 -23.38 -15.88
CA ALA A 204 6.98 -23.36 -14.63
C ALA A 204 7.77 -22.78 -13.45
N ALA A 205 9.10 -22.99 -13.40
CA ALA A 205 9.97 -22.38 -12.39
C ALA A 205 10.06 -20.87 -12.57
N ILE A 206 10.29 -20.39 -13.79
CA ILE A 206 10.33 -18.97 -14.12
C ILE A 206 8.97 -18.31 -13.83
N GLU A 207 7.85 -18.97 -14.14
CA GLU A 207 6.51 -18.47 -13.82
C GLU A 207 6.35 -18.15 -12.33
N SER A 208 6.76 -19.08 -11.46
CA SER A 208 6.62 -18.95 -10.01
C SER A 208 7.55 -17.87 -9.46
N LEU A 209 8.81 -17.85 -9.92
CA LEU A 209 9.80 -16.85 -9.50
C LEU A 209 9.38 -15.44 -9.94
N ALA A 210 8.98 -15.28 -11.21
CA ALA A 210 8.56 -14.01 -11.76
C ALA A 210 7.28 -13.47 -11.09
N ALA A 211 6.40 -14.34 -10.58
CA ALA A 211 5.23 -13.90 -9.83
C ALA A 211 5.61 -13.14 -8.56
N GLY A 212 6.53 -13.66 -7.75
CA GLY A 212 7.01 -12.97 -6.54
C GLY A 212 7.79 -11.71 -6.86
N TRP A 213 8.60 -11.77 -7.92
CA TRP A 213 9.37 -10.65 -8.42
C TRP A 213 8.46 -9.48 -8.86
N LEU A 214 7.43 -9.75 -9.65
CA LEU A 214 6.47 -8.74 -10.11
C LEU A 214 5.67 -8.15 -8.95
N LEU A 215 5.19 -8.97 -8.01
CA LEU A 215 4.46 -8.49 -6.83
C LEU A 215 5.31 -7.51 -6.00
N THR A 216 6.60 -7.81 -5.86
CA THR A 216 7.54 -6.94 -5.14
C THR A 216 7.80 -5.65 -5.90
N ALA A 217 7.98 -5.72 -7.22
CA ALA A 217 8.14 -4.52 -8.06
C ALA A 217 6.91 -3.61 -8.01
N LEU A 218 5.70 -4.19 -8.07
CA LEU A 218 4.44 -3.45 -7.95
C LEU A 218 4.30 -2.77 -6.58
N ALA A 219 4.62 -3.50 -5.50
CA ALA A 219 4.62 -2.95 -4.14
C ALA A 219 5.67 -1.84 -3.98
N GLY A 220 6.86 -2.01 -4.55
CA GLY A 220 7.94 -1.03 -4.53
C GLY A 220 7.59 0.27 -5.26
N LEU A 221 6.98 0.18 -6.44
CA LEU A 221 6.47 1.34 -7.18
C LEU A 221 5.32 2.04 -6.47
N ALA A 222 4.39 1.29 -5.86
CA ALA A 222 3.31 1.85 -5.05
C ALA A 222 3.88 2.58 -3.81
N PHE A 223 4.84 1.97 -3.11
CA PHE A 223 5.53 2.60 -1.98
C PHE A 223 6.27 3.87 -2.39
N TRP A 224 7.03 3.83 -3.50
CA TRP A 224 7.73 5.01 -4.03
C TRP A 224 6.79 6.16 -4.35
N SER A 225 5.56 5.86 -4.81
CA SER A 225 4.56 6.88 -5.13
C SER A 225 4.00 7.63 -3.91
N GLY A 226 4.34 7.19 -2.69
CA GLY A 226 3.89 7.79 -1.44
C GLY A 226 2.64 7.13 -0.84
N MET A 227 2.14 7.68 0.26
CA MET A 227 0.92 7.21 0.90
C MET A 227 -0.31 7.42 0.00
N SER A 228 -1.23 6.47 -0.03
CA SER A 228 -2.54 6.65 -0.65
C SER A 228 -3.54 7.23 0.37
N PHE A 229 -4.47 8.09 -0.07
CA PHE A 229 -5.48 8.71 0.82
C PHE A 229 -6.29 7.67 1.63
N MET A 230 -6.46 6.46 1.10
CA MET A 230 -7.17 5.36 1.77
C MET A 230 -6.46 4.85 3.04
N VAL A 231 -5.13 4.98 3.10
CA VAL A 231 -4.30 4.53 4.22
C VAL A 231 -3.98 5.66 5.18
N GLY A 232 -3.78 6.88 4.68
CA GLY A 232 -3.53 8.05 5.53
C GLY A 232 -4.67 8.37 6.50
N ALA A 233 -5.93 8.11 6.10
CA ALA A 233 -7.10 8.31 6.95
C ALA A 233 -7.28 7.25 8.06
N SER A 234 -6.71 6.04 7.88
CA SER A 234 -6.90 4.90 8.79
C SER A 234 -5.67 4.56 9.64
N LEU A 235 -4.46 4.88 9.16
CA LEU A 235 -3.17 4.45 9.73
C LEU A 235 -2.13 5.59 9.82
N GLY A 236 -2.54 6.84 9.59
CA GLY A 236 -1.66 8.00 9.39
C GLY A 236 -0.75 8.41 10.56
N GLY A 237 -0.85 7.76 11.74
CA GLY A 237 0.00 8.01 12.90
C GLY A 237 1.14 7.01 13.14
N GLY A 238 1.32 6.01 12.28
CA GLY A 238 2.36 4.97 12.46
C GLY A 238 3.70 5.26 11.75
N VAL A 239 4.76 4.56 12.16
CA VAL A 239 6.13 4.63 11.60
C VAL A 239 6.17 4.51 10.06
N ALA A 240 5.29 3.70 9.47
CA ALA A 240 5.18 3.55 8.02
C ALA A 240 4.68 4.82 7.32
N GLY A 241 3.78 5.58 7.96
CA GLY A 241 3.30 6.86 7.45
C GLY A 241 4.35 7.96 7.57
N GLU A 242 5.16 7.91 8.63
CA GLU A 242 6.26 8.85 8.86
C GLU A 242 7.40 8.66 7.85
N LEU A 243 7.82 7.42 7.60
CA LEU A 243 8.81 7.07 6.57
C LEU A 243 8.35 7.45 5.15
N ALA A 244 7.09 7.19 4.81
CA ALA A 244 6.53 7.54 3.50
C ALA A 244 6.44 9.07 3.31
N ARG A 245 6.18 9.82 4.38
CA ARG A 245 6.13 11.29 4.36
C ARG A 245 7.54 11.88 4.24
N GLU A 246 8.54 11.30 4.89
CA GLU A 246 9.92 11.78 4.83
C GLU A 246 10.59 11.53 3.46
N LEU A 247 10.21 10.45 2.75
CA LEU A 247 10.61 10.19 1.37
C LEU A 247 9.87 11.08 0.34
N GLY A 248 8.66 11.53 0.68
CA GLY A 248 7.79 12.35 -0.17
C GLY A 248 8.21 13.82 -0.33
N THR A 249 9.07 14.35 0.53
CA THR A 249 9.15 15.81 0.77
C THR A 249 10.35 16.54 0.18
N ARG A 250 11.05 15.96 -0.80
CA ARG A 250 12.27 16.58 -1.34
C ARG A 250 12.17 16.88 -2.84
N SER A 251 12.31 18.16 -3.16
CA SER A 251 12.34 18.75 -4.50
C SER A 251 13.45 18.13 -5.36
N SER A 252 13.04 17.45 -6.43
CA SER A 252 13.90 17.01 -7.54
C SER A 252 14.12 18.12 -8.56
N ALA A 253 15.19 18.06 -9.35
CA ALA A 253 15.43 19.00 -10.44
C ALA A 253 14.34 18.88 -11.52
N TRP A 254 13.95 20.00 -12.14
CA TRP A 254 12.83 20.06 -13.10
C TRP A 254 12.99 19.08 -14.28
N TRP A 255 14.20 18.90 -14.82
CA TRP A 255 14.47 17.98 -15.93
C TRP A 255 14.32 16.51 -15.55
N GLN A 256 14.59 16.14 -14.29
CA GLN A 256 14.38 14.77 -13.80
C GLN A 256 12.88 14.46 -13.75
N ILE A 257 12.07 15.43 -13.30
CA ILE A 257 10.61 15.28 -13.23
C ILE A 257 10.03 15.04 -14.63
N GLU A 258 10.51 15.76 -15.64
CA GLU A 258 10.04 15.59 -17.02
C GLU A 258 10.40 14.21 -17.62
N THR A 259 11.62 13.70 -17.39
CA THR A 259 12.01 12.36 -17.89
C THR A 259 11.21 11.22 -17.23
N LEU A 260 10.97 11.35 -15.92
CA LEU A 260 10.10 10.49 -15.13
C LEU A 260 8.66 10.45 -15.69
N ARG A 261 8.07 11.62 -15.95
CA ARG A 261 6.73 11.75 -16.54
C ARG A 261 6.65 11.19 -17.97
N ALA A 262 7.63 11.53 -18.81
CA ALA A 262 7.70 11.05 -20.19
C ALA A 262 7.80 9.52 -20.24
N THR A 263 8.61 8.91 -19.36
CA THR A 263 8.74 7.46 -19.31
C THR A 263 7.42 6.79 -18.91
N SER A 264 6.74 7.31 -17.89
CA SER A 264 5.42 6.81 -17.48
C SER A 264 4.39 6.90 -18.62
N LEU A 265 4.36 8.03 -19.33
CA LEU A 265 3.48 8.23 -20.47
C LEU A 265 3.76 7.24 -21.62
N ILE A 266 5.04 7.02 -21.96
CA ILE A 266 5.46 6.05 -22.98
C ILE A 266 5.05 4.62 -22.58
N LEU A 267 5.27 4.22 -21.33
CA LEU A 267 4.89 2.89 -20.83
C LEU A 267 3.37 2.70 -20.83
N ALA A 268 2.59 3.73 -20.45
CA ALA A 268 1.13 3.70 -20.50
C ALA A 268 0.60 3.59 -21.94
N LEU A 269 1.18 4.34 -22.88
CA LEU A 269 0.86 4.23 -24.31
C LEU A 269 1.19 2.83 -24.84
N GLY A 270 2.36 2.30 -24.49
CA GLY A 270 2.77 0.94 -24.81
C GLY A 270 1.80 -0.11 -24.26
N ALA A 271 1.32 0.07 -23.03
CA ALA A 271 0.31 -0.80 -22.41
C ALA A 271 -1.02 -0.78 -23.18
N ALA A 272 -1.51 0.42 -23.52
CA ALA A 272 -2.74 0.59 -24.30
C ALA A 272 -2.62 -0.06 -25.68
N LEU A 273 -1.51 0.19 -26.39
CA LEU A 273 -1.22 -0.41 -27.69
C LEU A 273 -1.13 -1.94 -27.59
N TRP A 274 -0.43 -2.47 -26.59
CA TRP A 274 -0.28 -3.91 -26.36
C TRP A 274 -1.62 -4.63 -26.19
N LEU A 275 -2.55 -4.02 -25.45
CA LEU A 275 -3.91 -4.53 -25.28
C LEU A 275 -4.75 -4.37 -26.55
N ALA A 276 -4.70 -3.23 -27.23
CA ALA A 276 -5.43 -2.99 -28.47
C ALA A 276 -4.99 -3.91 -29.63
N LEU A 277 -3.70 -4.28 -29.67
CA LEU A 277 -3.16 -5.26 -30.59
C LEU A 277 -3.62 -6.69 -30.24
N GLY A 278 -3.69 -7.02 -28.95
CA GLY A 278 -4.13 -8.34 -28.48
C GLY A 278 -5.63 -8.58 -28.59
N TRP A 279 -6.44 -7.56 -28.32
CA TRP A 279 -7.89 -7.64 -28.26
C TRP A 279 -8.52 -6.55 -29.13
N PRO A 280 -8.92 -6.87 -30.38
CA PRO A 280 -9.52 -5.90 -31.31
C PRO A 280 -10.76 -5.18 -30.74
N ALA A 281 -11.49 -5.81 -29.82
CA ALA A 281 -12.62 -5.20 -29.11
C ALA A 281 -12.24 -3.94 -28.31
N LEU A 282 -10.98 -3.79 -27.90
CA LEU A 282 -10.48 -2.60 -27.21
C LEU A 282 -10.17 -1.42 -28.13
N ARG A 283 -10.29 -1.59 -29.46
CA ARG A 283 -10.14 -0.49 -30.44
C ARG A 283 -11.39 0.37 -30.58
N ARG A 284 -12.48 0.02 -29.89
CA ARG A 284 -13.71 0.82 -29.85
C ARG A 284 -13.42 2.20 -29.24
N ALA A 285 -14.05 3.25 -29.77
CA ALA A 285 -13.78 4.63 -29.39
C ALA A 285 -13.86 4.88 -27.86
N TRP A 286 -14.82 4.26 -27.17
CA TRP A 286 -14.94 4.42 -25.72
C TRP A 286 -13.79 3.76 -24.94
N CYS A 287 -13.29 2.61 -25.40
CA CYS A 287 -12.11 1.95 -24.82
C CYS A 287 -10.85 2.80 -25.04
N VAL A 288 -10.71 3.38 -26.23
CA VAL A 288 -9.63 4.33 -26.55
C VAL A 288 -9.72 5.57 -25.65
N GLY A 289 -10.93 6.08 -25.39
CA GLY A 289 -11.15 7.16 -24.44
C GLY A 289 -10.71 6.81 -23.02
N VAL A 290 -11.05 5.61 -22.52
CA VAL A 290 -10.60 5.13 -21.20
C VAL A 290 -9.07 5.03 -21.15
N ALA A 291 -8.46 4.48 -22.19
CA ALA A 291 -7.00 4.41 -22.28
C ALA A 291 -6.35 5.80 -22.30
N ALA A 292 -6.94 6.76 -23.03
CA ALA A 292 -6.46 8.14 -23.08
C ALA A 292 -6.50 8.81 -21.69
N VAL A 293 -7.55 8.58 -20.89
CA VAL A 293 -7.62 9.08 -19.50
C VAL A 293 -6.49 8.49 -18.66
N LEU A 294 -6.25 7.17 -18.73
CA LEU A 294 -5.18 6.52 -17.97
C LEU A 294 -3.78 6.98 -18.40
N VAL A 295 -3.58 7.22 -19.71
CA VAL A 295 -2.33 7.77 -20.25
C VAL A 295 -2.12 9.22 -19.78
N ALA A 296 -3.17 10.03 -19.79
CA ALA A 296 -3.11 11.40 -19.27
C ALA A 296 -2.74 11.41 -17.77
N LEU A 297 -3.37 10.55 -16.96
CA LEU A 297 -3.01 10.37 -15.55
C LEU A 297 -1.56 9.90 -15.38
N ALA A 298 -1.05 9.03 -16.25
CA ALA A 298 0.34 8.58 -16.22
C ALA A 298 1.33 9.71 -16.48
N GLY A 299 0.95 10.73 -17.26
CA GLY A 299 1.73 11.95 -17.46
C GLY A 299 1.93 12.78 -16.17
N PHE A 300 1.03 12.66 -15.19
CA PHE A 300 1.16 13.30 -13.89
C PHE A 300 1.81 12.39 -12.83
N MET A 301 1.84 11.08 -13.07
CA MET A 301 2.19 10.07 -12.08
C MET A 301 3.31 9.16 -12.61
N PRO A 302 4.59 9.42 -12.26
CA PRO A 302 5.73 8.71 -12.85
C PRO A 302 5.79 7.19 -12.66
N ALA A 303 5.09 6.64 -11.66
CA ALA A 303 5.05 5.20 -11.42
C ALA A 303 3.87 4.50 -12.14
N LEU A 304 2.85 5.25 -12.56
CA LEU A 304 1.59 4.68 -13.04
C LEU A 304 1.76 3.90 -14.35
N GLY A 305 2.54 4.41 -15.29
CA GLY A 305 2.75 3.80 -16.60
C GLY A 305 3.34 2.39 -16.53
N ALA A 306 4.33 2.18 -15.66
CA ALA A 306 4.96 0.86 -15.48
C ALA A 306 3.96 -0.16 -14.91
N VAL A 307 3.13 0.26 -13.94
CA VAL A 307 2.09 -0.60 -13.35
C VAL A 307 0.99 -0.93 -14.37
N LEU A 308 0.58 0.05 -15.19
CA LEU A 308 -0.37 -0.18 -16.29
C LEU A 308 0.18 -1.15 -17.34
N LEU A 309 1.48 -1.09 -17.64
CA LEU A 309 2.13 -2.05 -18.53
C LEU A 309 2.11 -3.47 -17.95
N VAL A 310 2.42 -3.64 -16.67
CA VAL A 310 2.34 -4.95 -15.99
C VAL A 310 0.89 -5.47 -15.98
N LEU A 311 -0.08 -4.60 -15.70
CA LEU A 311 -1.50 -4.93 -15.78
C LEU A 311 -1.87 -5.44 -17.18
N ALA A 312 -1.47 -4.72 -18.23
CA ALA A 312 -1.72 -5.08 -19.63
C ALA A 312 -1.09 -6.43 -20.02
N VAL A 313 0.18 -6.64 -19.67
CA VAL A 313 0.92 -7.88 -19.96
C VAL A 313 0.27 -9.06 -19.23
N CYS A 314 -0.04 -8.91 -17.94
CA CYS A 314 -0.64 -9.97 -17.13
C CYS A 314 -2.08 -10.28 -17.54
N ALA A 315 -2.90 -9.28 -17.86
CA ALA A 315 -4.27 -9.47 -18.32
C ALA A 315 -4.31 -10.24 -19.65
N ARG A 316 -3.47 -9.85 -20.62
CA ARG A 316 -3.38 -10.56 -21.91
C ARG A 316 -2.84 -11.99 -21.76
N ALA A 317 -1.98 -12.24 -20.78
CA ALA A 317 -1.48 -13.56 -20.42
C ALA A 317 -2.41 -14.36 -19.49
N ALA A 318 -3.62 -13.85 -19.19
CA ALA A 318 -4.60 -14.45 -18.28
C ALA A 318 -4.10 -14.70 -16.84
N ARG A 319 -3.13 -13.91 -16.38
CA ARG A 319 -2.57 -13.95 -15.02
C ARG A 319 -3.36 -13.03 -14.08
N TRP A 320 -4.64 -13.33 -13.91
CA TRP A 320 -5.61 -12.43 -13.27
C TRP A 320 -5.26 -12.02 -11.83
N ARG A 321 -4.56 -12.87 -11.07
CA ARG A 321 -4.14 -12.54 -9.69
C ARG A 321 -3.10 -11.41 -9.67
N ILE A 322 -2.09 -11.48 -10.54
CA ILE A 322 -1.06 -10.44 -10.64
C ILE A 322 -1.63 -9.21 -11.34
N ALA A 323 -2.50 -9.39 -12.33
CA ALA A 323 -3.25 -8.28 -12.94
C ALA A 323 -4.08 -7.52 -11.90
N ALA A 324 -4.78 -8.22 -11.00
CA ALA A 324 -5.51 -7.58 -9.90
C ALA A 324 -4.57 -6.84 -8.94
N ALA A 325 -3.40 -7.41 -8.60
CA ALA A 325 -2.39 -6.71 -7.80
C ALA A 325 -1.85 -5.45 -8.50
N ALA A 326 -1.65 -5.49 -9.82
CA ALA A 326 -1.26 -4.34 -10.62
C ALA A 326 -2.38 -3.27 -10.66
N ALA A 327 -3.64 -3.68 -10.79
CA ALA A 327 -4.77 -2.76 -10.71
C ALA A 327 -4.88 -2.09 -9.33
N LEU A 328 -4.62 -2.85 -8.25
CA LEU A 328 -4.57 -2.31 -6.89
C LEU A 328 -3.41 -1.32 -6.72
N ALA A 329 -2.22 -1.65 -7.24
CA ALA A 329 -1.09 -0.72 -7.24
C ALA A 329 -1.38 0.55 -8.06
N ALA A 330 -2.08 0.44 -9.19
CA ALA A 330 -2.49 1.60 -9.98
C ALA A 330 -3.47 2.48 -9.18
N ALA A 331 -4.45 1.89 -8.50
CA ALA A 331 -5.38 2.62 -7.63
C ALA A 331 -4.65 3.30 -6.47
N TRP A 332 -3.65 2.63 -5.88
CA TRP A 332 -2.79 3.21 -4.84
C TRP A 332 -2.07 4.46 -5.35
N ILE A 333 -1.39 4.35 -6.50
CA ILE A 333 -0.62 5.44 -7.12
C ILE A 333 -1.53 6.61 -7.50
N ILE A 334 -2.73 6.35 -8.03
CA ILE A 334 -3.72 7.40 -8.29
C ILE A 334 -4.13 8.08 -6.97
N GLY A 335 -4.32 7.30 -5.91
CA GLY A 335 -4.66 7.84 -4.60
C GLY A 335 -3.53 8.61 -3.91
N SER A 336 -2.26 8.39 -4.28
CA SER A 336 -1.14 9.16 -3.73
C SER A 336 -1.02 10.56 -4.34
N PHE A 337 -1.67 10.81 -5.48
CA PHE A 337 -1.75 12.13 -6.12
C PHE A 337 -2.26 13.22 -5.17
N TYR A 338 -3.12 12.85 -4.21
CA TYR A 338 -3.61 13.74 -3.15
C TYR A 338 -2.46 14.44 -2.39
N TYR A 339 -1.40 13.68 -2.04
CA TYR A 339 -0.30 14.15 -1.21
C TYR A 339 0.86 14.80 -1.99
N GLN A 340 0.77 14.93 -3.33
CA GLN A 340 1.82 15.59 -4.11
C GLN A 340 1.82 17.11 -3.91
N LEU A 341 2.92 17.72 -3.48
CA LEU A 341 2.92 19.13 -3.07
C LEU A 341 2.97 20.14 -4.23
N ASP A 342 3.24 19.67 -5.45
CA ASP A 342 3.51 20.54 -6.59
C ASP A 342 2.25 21.25 -7.14
N TRP A 343 1.04 20.86 -6.68
CA TRP A 343 -0.24 21.31 -7.23
C TRP A 343 -1.21 21.78 -6.14
N PRO A 344 -1.93 22.90 -6.36
CA PRO A 344 -3.06 23.30 -5.54
C PRO A 344 -4.09 22.19 -5.39
N LEU A 345 -4.68 22.05 -4.21
CA LEU A 345 -5.64 20.98 -3.92
C LEU A 345 -6.90 21.08 -4.81
N SER A 346 -7.35 22.31 -5.09
CA SER A 346 -8.49 22.59 -5.96
C SER A 346 -8.26 22.12 -7.40
N THR A 347 -7.08 22.37 -7.95
CA THR A 347 -6.70 21.92 -9.31
C THR A 347 -6.67 20.40 -9.38
N LYS A 348 -6.09 19.72 -8.38
CA LYS A 348 -6.10 18.24 -8.32
C LYS A 348 -7.52 17.68 -8.28
N ALA A 349 -8.39 18.28 -7.46
CA ALA A 349 -9.78 17.86 -7.35
C ALA A 349 -10.52 18.01 -8.69
N LEU A 350 -10.33 19.13 -9.39
CA LEU A 350 -10.93 19.36 -10.71
C LEU A 350 -10.43 18.36 -11.76
N VAL A 351 -9.13 18.05 -11.78
CA VAL A 351 -8.57 17.02 -12.69
C VAL A 351 -9.22 15.66 -12.42
N LEU A 352 -9.28 15.23 -11.16
CA LEU A 352 -9.86 13.94 -10.80
C LEU A 352 -11.36 13.86 -11.10
N VAL A 353 -12.12 14.92 -10.81
CA VAL A 353 -13.55 15.02 -11.15
C VAL A 353 -13.75 15.00 -12.66
N GLY A 354 -12.92 15.73 -13.42
CA GLY A 354 -12.96 15.73 -14.88
C GLY A 354 -12.69 14.35 -15.48
N CYS A 355 -11.67 13.64 -14.99
CA CYS A 355 -11.39 12.26 -15.37
C CYS A 355 -12.56 11.33 -15.02
N ALA A 356 -13.13 11.44 -13.81
CA ALA A 356 -14.24 10.61 -13.38
C ALA A 356 -15.51 10.86 -14.22
N ALA A 357 -15.84 12.11 -14.50
CA ALA A 357 -16.97 12.48 -15.35
C ALA A 357 -16.80 11.96 -16.78
N LEU A 358 -15.59 12.08 -17.35
CA LEU A 358 -15.28 11.55 -18.67
C LEU A 358 -15.39 10.02 -18.70
N LEU A 359 -14.83 9.31 -17.71
CA LEU A 359 -14.96 7.85 -17.61
C LEU A 359 -16.43 7.41 -17.46
N ALA A 360 -17.22 8.14 -16.67
CA ALA A 360 -18.65 7.89 -16.51
C ALA A 360 -19.41 8.10 -17.83
N ALA A 361 -19.11 9.18 -18.57
CA ALA A 361 -19.69 9.44 -19.88
C ALA A 361 -19.33 8.33 -20.88
N LEU A 362 -18.06 7.93 -20.94
CA LEU A 362 -17.59 6.84 -21.81
C LEU A 362 -18.27 5.51 -21.48
N ALA A 363 -18.41 5.18 -20.20
CA ALA A 363 -19.14 3.99 -19.75
C ALA A 363 -20.63 4.05 -20.13
N TRP A 364 -21.26 5.21 -19.97
CA TRP A 364 -22.64 5.45 -20.39
C TRP A 364 -22.82 5.24 -21.90
N PHE A 365 -21.94 5.79 -22.73
CA PHE A 365 -21.94 5.57 -24.18
C PHE A 365 -21.74 4.10 -24.56
N ALA A 366 -20.85 3.38 -23.86
CA ALA A 366 -20.63 1.95 -24.08
C ALA A 366 -21.92 1.13 -23.89
N THR A 367 -22.67 1.40 -22.81
CA THR A 367 -23.92 0.67 -22.52
C THR A 367 -25.06 0.96 -23.50
N ARG A 368 -25.06 2.14 -24.15
CA ARG A 368 -26.02 2.47 -25.20
C ARG A 368 -25.73 1.72 -26.51
N GLY A 369 -24.45 1.55 -26.87
CA GLY A 369 -24.05 0.84 -28.08
C GLY A 369 -24.29 -0.68 -28.05
N GLU A 370 -24.21 -1.31 -26.88
CA GLU A 370 -24.40 -2.78 -26.75
C GLU A 370 -25.87 -3.23 -26.74
N ARG A 371 -26.83 -2.31 -26.55
CA ARG A 371 -28.28 -2.62 -26.64
C ARG A 371 -28.74 -2.96 -28.07
N ALA A 372 -27.91 -2.73 -29.08
CA ALA A 372 -28.25 -2.93 -30.49
C ALA A 372 -27.80 -4.28 -31.08
N MET A 373 -27.11 -5.17 -30.32
CA MET A 373 -26.65 -6.46 -30.84
C MET A 373 -27.42 -7.67 -30.25
N PRO A 374 -27.78 -8.69 -31.06
CA PRO A 374 -28.37 -9.93 -30.54
C PRO A 374 -27.39 -10.63 -29.59
N ARG A 375 -27.88 -10.94 -28.39
CA ARG A 375 -27.08 -11.48 -27.28
C ARG A 375 -26.77 -12.96 -27.49
N ALA A 376 -25.76 -13.27 -28.31
CA ALA A 376 -25.31 -14.64 -28.52
C ALA A 376 -24.59 -15.21 -27.28
N ALA A 377 -25.14 -16.33 -26.77
CA ALA A 377 -24.57 -17.32 -25.84
C ALA A 377 -23.72 -16.79 -24.66
N ALA A 378 -24.40 -16.42 -23.57
CA ALA A 378 -23.76 -16.17 -22.28
C ALA A 378 -23.32 -17.48 -21.61
N SER A 379 -22.01 -17.79 -21.63
CA SER A 379 -21.43 -18.80 -20.74
C SER A 379 -21.11 -18.18 -19.37
N SER A 380 -21.52 -18.90 -18.32
CA SER A 380 -21.32 -18.64 -16.88
C SER A 380 -21.35 -17.17 -16.43
N ARG A 381 -22.55 -16.59 -16.32
CA ARG A 381 -22.74 -15.41 -15.47
C ARG A 381 -22.57 -15.85 -14.02
N VAL A 382 -21.44 -15.54 -13.38
CA VAL A 382 -21.49 -15.22 -11.94
C VAL A 382 -22.64 -14.23 -11.80
N SER A 383 -23.62 -14.53 -10.94
CA SER A 383 -24.91 -13.82 -10.88
C SER A 383 -24.68 -12.31 -10.88
N THR A 384 -24.90 -11.68 -12.04
CA THR A 384 -24.71 -10.24 -12.23
C THR A 384 -25.59 -9.46 -11.26
N ARG A 385 -26.73 -10.03 -10.87
CA ARG A 385 -27.62 -9.49 -9.85
C ARG A 385 -27.03 -9.54 -8.44
N ALA A 386 -26.35 -10.63 -8.07
CA ALA A 386 -25.68 -10.71 -6.77
C ALA A 386 -24.51 -9.72 -6.69
N SER A 387 -23.68 -9.64 -7.74
CA SER A 387 -22.60 -8.64 -7.79
C SER A 387 -23.15 -7.21 -7.79
N GLN A 388 -24.22 -6.93 -8.55
CA GLN A 388 -24.88 -5.62 -8.54
C GLN A 388 -25.50 -5.29 -7.18
N ALA A 389 -26.13 -6.26 -6.51
CA ALA A 389 -26.70 -6.09 -5.18
C ALA A 389 -25.61 -5.82 -4.14
N VAL A 390 -24.48 -6.52 -4.19
CA VAL A 390 -23.34 -6.27 -3.30
C VAL A 390 -22.74 -4.88 -3.56
N ILE A 391 -22.58 -4.47 -4.82
CA ILE A 391 -22.11 -3.12 -5.17
C ILE A 391 -23.10 -2.06 -4.67
N ALA A 392 -24.40 -2.26 -4.91
CA ALA A 392 -25.43 -1.32 -4.48
C ALA A 392 -25.53 -1.23 -2.96
N LEU A 393 -25.48 -2.37 -2.26
CA LEU A 393 -25.51 -2.43 -0.81
C LEU A 393 -24.24 -1.82 -0.20
N GLY A 394 -23.07 -2.05 -0.81
CA GLY A 394 -21.83 -1.39 -0.43
C GLY A 394 -21.88 0.12 -0.63
N ALA A 395 -22.40 0.59 -1.77
CA ALA A 395 -22.61 2.01 -2.04
C ALA A 395 -23.60 2.65 -1.05
N LEU A 396 -24.73 1.98 -0.78
CA LEU A 396 -25.72 2.42 0.20
C LEU A 396 -25.14 2.46 1.62
N ALA A 397 -24.34 1.47 2.02
CA ALA A 397 -23.67 1.46 3.31
C ALA A 397 -22.69 2.63 3.46
N VAL A 398 -21.87 2.89 2.43
CA VAL A 398 -20.95 4.04 2.41
C VAL A 398 -21.72 5.36 2.49
N LEU A 399 -22.79 5.51 1.70
CA LEU A 399 -23.65 6.68 1.74
C LEU A 399 -24.32 6.85 3.11
N ALA A 400 -24.83 5.79 3.71
CA ALA A 400 -25.47 5.83 5.03
C ALA A 400 -24.48 6.28 6.11
N VAL A 401 -23.29 5.64 6.19
CA VAL A 401 -22.26 5.99 7.17
C VAL A 401 -21.82 7.46 7.00
N ALA A 402 -21.57 7.90 5.77
CA ALA A 402 -21.18 9.28 5.49
C ALA A 402 -22.28 10.28 5.87
N ASN A 403 -23.53 10.04 5.46
CA ASN A 403 -24.64 10.95 5.71
C ASN A 403 -25.06 10.98 7.19
N ILE A 404 -25.00 9.86 7.91
CA ILE A 404 -25.20 9.84 9.36
C ILE A 404 -24.12 10.69 10.05
N GLY A 405 -22.86 10.55 9.64
CA GLY A 405 -21.77 11.37 10.16
C GLY A 405 -21.93 12.86 9.86
N ILE A 406 -22.44 13.21 8.69
CA ILE A 406 -22.79 14.61 8.32
C ILE A 406 -23.92 15.10 9.21
N TRP A 407 -25.03 14.36 9.31
CA TRP A 407 -26.19 14.73 10.11
C TRP A 407 -25.82 14.96 11.59
N GLN A 408 -24.99 14.10 12.18
CA GLN A 408 -24.53 14.27 13.56
C GLN A 408 -23.73 15.57 13.76
N LYS A 409 -22.87 15.93 12.81
CA LYS A 409 -22.07 17.16 12.87
C LYS A 409 -22.94 18.40 12.63
N GLU A 410 -23.81 18.38 11.64
CA GLU A 410 -24.76 19.47 11.37
C GLU A 410 -25.69 19.72 12.57
N ASN A 411 -26.18 18.65 13.22
CA ASN A 411 -26.98 18.77 14.43
C ASN A 411 -26.20 19.43 15.58
N LEU A 412 -24.92 19.08 15.75
CA LEU A 412 -24.03 19.72 16.73
C LEU A 412 -23.76 21.19 16.37
N ILE A 413 -23.61 21.53 15.09
CA ILE A 413 -23.42 22.91 14.64
C ILE A 413 -24.66 23.76 14.96
N ALA A 414 -25.84 23.21 14.71
CA ALA A 414 -27.12 23.92 14.86
C ALA A 414 -27.57 24.07 16.33
N HIS A 415 -27.39 23.03 17.14
CA HIS A 415 -27.95 22.98 18.51
C HIS A 415 -26.90 22.97 19.62
N GLY A 416 -25.61 22.87 19.29
CA GLY A 416 -24.53 22.93 20.27
C GLY A 416 -24.35 24.33 20.85
N GLU A 417 -23.90 24.41 22.10
CA GLU A 417 -23.66 25.70 22.74
C GLU A 417 -22.42 26.38 22.15
N PRO A 418 -22.50 27.68 21.80
CA PRO A 418 -21.37 28.44 21.28
C PRO A 418 -20.37 28.74 22.39
N VAL A 419 -19.10 28.35 22.17
CA VAL A 419 -18.01 28.56 23.12
C VAL A 419 -16.76 29.06 22.38
N TYR A 420 -16.10 30.08 22.90
CA TYR A 420 -14.86 30.62 22.34
C TYR A 420 -13.65 30.24 23.20
N VAL A 421 -12.59 29.71 22.60
CA VAL A 421 -11.36 29.35 23.35
C VAL A 421 -10.17 30.11 22.77
N GLU A 422 -9.39 30.74 23.66
CA GLU A 422 -8.23 31.55 23.27
C GLU A 422 -7.11 30.69 22.67
N LEU A 423 -6.58 31.15 21.53
CA LEU A 423 -5.45 30.53 20.85
C LEU A 423 -4.13 30.92 21.54
N ALA A 424 -3.31 29.92 21.82
CA ALA A 424 -1.93 30.08 22.24
C ALA A 424 -1.01 30.29 21.02
N PRO A 425 0.16 30.94 21.17
CA PRO A 425 1.12 31.08 20.09
C PRO A 425 1.49 29.72 19.48
N ALA A 426 1.28 29.57 18.19
CA ALA A 426 1.70 28.43 17.39
C ALA A 426 2.30 28.96 16.09
N ASP A 427 3.33 28.30 15.57
CA ASP A 427 3.92 28.67 14.28
C ASP A 427 2.87 28.46 13.18
N PRO A 428 2.37 29.52 12.53
CA PRO A 428 1.10 29.45 11.81
C PRO A 428 1.18 28.75 10.45
N ARG A 429 2.35 28.29 10.00
CA ARG A 429 2.52 27.78 8.63
C ARG A 429 3.10 26.37 8.59
N SER A 430 2.36 25.44 7.99
CA SER A 430 2.95 24.25 7.39
C SER A 430 2.67 24.28 5.89
N LEU A 431 3.70 24.62 5.11
CA LEU A 431 3.70 24.62 3.63
C LEU A 431 3.34 23.26 3.00
N MET A 432 3.19 22.20 3.80
CA MET A 432 3.29 20.81 3.34
C MET A 432 1.95 20.08 3.19
N GLN A 433 0.80 20.66 3.55
CA GLN A 433 -0.50 19.96 3.46
C GLN A 433 -1.60 20.83 2.84
N GLY A 434 -1.22 21.95 2.23
CA GLY A 434 -2.11 23.06 1.88
C GLY A 434 -2.03 24.18 2.91
N ASP A 435 -2.78 25.25 2.66
CA ASP A 435 -2.89 26.38 3.56
C ASP A 435 -3.77 26.02 4.77
N PHE A 436 -3.14 25.80 5.92
CA PHE A 436 -3.82 25.62 7.19
C PHE A 436 -3.05 26.34 8.29
N MET A 437 -3.79 26.79 9.30
CA MET A 437 -3.24 27.42 10.50
C MET A 437 -3.17 26.37 11.60
N ARG A 438 -1.98 26.15 12.14
CA ARG A 438 -1.83 25.36 13.36
C ARG A 438 -2.51 26.07 14.51
N LEU A 439 -3.39 25.37 15.20
CA LEU A 439 -4.07 25.85 16.39
C LEU A 439 -3.40 25.24 17.61
N ASN A 440 -3.16 26.08 18.60
CA ASN A 440 -2.86 25.65 19.94
C ASN A 440 -3.83 26.38 20.86
N PHE A 441 -4.40 25.70 21.84
CA PHE A 441 -5.36 26.30 22.76
C PHE A 441 -4.71 26.46 24.13
N ARG A 442 -5.07 27.53 24.84
CA ARG A 442 -4.53 27.74 26.19
C ARG A 442 -5.11 26.71 27.16
N ILE A 443 -4.29 25.72 27.52
CA ILE A 443 -4.58 24.76 28.58
C ILE A 443 -3.75 25.14 29.81
N PRO A 444 -4.34 25.29 31.00
CA PRO A 444 -3.61 25.52 32.24
C PRO A 444 -2.55 24.42 32.49
N GLY A 445 -1.35 24.82 32.92
CA GLY A 445 -0.21 23.90 33.07
C GLY A 445 -0.43 22.80 34.11
N ASP A 446 -1.24 23.05 35.13
CA ASP A 446 -1.66 22.07 36.14
C ASP A 446 -2.59 20.99 35.57
N VAL A 447 -3.47 21.35 34.63
CA VAL A 447 -4.30 20.40 33.88
C VAL A 447 -3.44 19.62 32.88
N GLN A 448 -2.53 20.30 32.17
CA GLN A 448 -1.61 19.66 31.23
C GLN A 448 -0.72 18.62 31.91
N ASN A 449 -0.12 18.93 33.07
CA ASN A 449 0.73 18.01 33.82
C ASN A 449 0.00 16.75 34.31
N ARG A 450 -1.32 16.85 34.56
CA ARG A 450 -2.14 15.68 34.92
C ARG A 450 -2.57 14.86 33.70
N LEU A 451 -2.66 15.49 32.53
CA LEU A 451 -2.91 14.82 31.25
C LEU A 451 -1.66 14.08 30.76
N ASP A 452 -0.48 14.64 31.00
CA ASP A 452 0.82 14.06 30.68
C ASP A 452 1.09 12.84 31.60
N GLY A 453 0.82 11.63 31.08
CA GLY A 453 0.94 10.36 31.82
C GLY A 453 -0.34 9.54 31.89
N LEU A 454 -1.49 10.10 31.49
CA LEU A 454 -2.74 9.35 31.33
C LEU A 454 -2.72 8.51 30.05
N LEU A 455 -2.30 7.25 30.18
CA LEU A 455 -2.47 6.20 29.16
C LEU A 455 -3.81 5.47 29.39
N SER A 456 -4.93 6.18 29.31
CA SER A 456 -6.26 5.57 29.43
C SER A 456 -6.87 5.28 28.05
N ALA A 457 -7.61 4.18 27.95
CA ALA A 457 -8.42 3.86 26.77
C ALA A 457 -9.63 4.80 26.64
N GLU A 458 -10.07 5.41 27.74
CA GLU A 458 -11.15 6.40 27.75
C GLU A 458 -10.60 7.81 27.59
N ARG A 459 -11.32 8.61 26.79
CA ARG A 459 -10.95 10.00 26.52
C ARG A 459 -11.22 10.87 27.74
N PRO A 460 -10.21 11.57 28.29
CA PRO A 460 -10.40 12.43 29.43
C PRO A 460 -11.30 13.60 29.07
N ARG A 461 -12.13 14.01 30.02
CA ARG A 461 -12.99 15.19 29.92
C ARG A 461 -12.44 16.28 30.82
N VAL A 462 -12.59 17.51 30.37
CA VAL A 462 -12.23 18.72 31.13
C VAL A 462 -13.47 19.55 31.37
N VAL A 463 -13.49 20.23 32.51
CA VAL A 463 -14.50 21.24 32.82
C VAL A 463 -13.94 22.61 32.43
N ALA A 464 -14.69 23.33 31.61
CA ALA A 464 -14.39 24.69 31.21
C ALA A 464 -15.45 25.65 31.78
N ARG A 465 -15.01 26.80 32.28
CA ARG A 465 -15.89 27.87 32.77
C ARG A 465 -16.02 28.94 31.70
N ARG A 466 -17.26 29.33 31.41
CA ARG A 466 -17.61 30.30 30.38
C ARG A 466 -17.88 31.67 30.99
N ASP A 467 -17.24 32.71 30.44
CA ASP A 467 -17.51 34.10 30.83
C ASP A 467 -18.77 34.68 30.13
N ALA A 468 -19.17 35.89 30.52
CA ALA A 468 -20.33 36.58 29.94
C ALA A 468 -20.19 36.90 28.43
N ARG A 469 -18.96 36.87 27.87
CA ARG A 469 -18.68 37.05 26.44
C ARG A 469 -18.66 35.72 25.69
N GLY A 470 -18.83 34.59 26.39
CA GLY A 470 -18.77 33.25 25.82
C GLY A 470 -17.36 32.66 25.70
N VAL A 471 -16.35 33.30 26.29
CA VAL A 471 -14.98 32.79 26.32
C VAL A 471 -14.86 31.74 27.43
N ALA A 472 -14.45 30.54 27.06
CA ALA A 472 -14.22 29.45 28.00
C ALA A 472 -12.75 29.32 28.38
N THR A 473 -12.50 29.21 29.68
CA THR A 473 -11.21 28.85 30.26
C THR A 473 -11.31 27.46 30.88
N LEU A 474 -10.36 26.57 30.57
CA LEU A 474 -10.30 25.26 31.21
C LEU A 474 -9.95 25.45 32.70
N VAL A 475 -10.65 24.73 33.58
CA VAL A 475 -10.51 24.89 35.04
C VAL A 475 -9.98 23.63 35.70
N ARG A 476 -10.52 22.45 35.35
CA ARG A 476 -10.16 21.17 35.98
C ARG A 476 -10.42 19.97 35.07
N LEU A 477 -9.85 18.83 35.42
CA LEU A 477 -10.28 17.53 34.88
C LEU A 477 -11.65 17.17 35.45
N ASP A 478 -12.50 16.56 34.64
CA ASP A 478 -13.82 16.08 35.07
C ASP A 478 -13.64 14.86 35.98
N ASP A 479 -14.06 15.01 37.22
CA ASP A 479 -14.05 13.99 38.27
C ASP A 479 -15.47 13.51 38.62
N GLY A 480 -16.47 13.87 37.80
CA GLY A 480 -17.88 13.54 38.02
C GLY A 480 -18.62 14.51 38.95
N THR A 481 -17.97 15.59 39.40
CA THR A 481 -18.65 16.64 40.17
C THR A 481 -19.77 17.31 39.36
N PRO A 482 -20.89 17.71 40.01
CA PRO A 482 -21.92 18.50 39.35
C PRO A 482 -21.35 19.81 38.79
N LEU A 483 -21.72 20.15 37.55
CA LEU A 483 -21.30 21.40 36.91
C LEU A 483 -22.07 22.58 37.52
N ALA A 484 -21.39 23.71 37.70
CA ALA A 484 -22.05 24.98 37.94
C ALA A 484 -22.77 25.49 36.68
N ALA A 485 -23.65 26.49 36.83
CA ALA A 485 -24.45 27.01 35.71
C ALA A 485 -23.61 27.65 34.58
N ASP A 486 -22.38 28.07 34.88
CA ASP A 486 -21.40 28.64 33.96
C ASP A 486 -20.30 27.63 33.55
N GLU A 487 -20.42 26.37 33.94
CA GLU A 487 -19.46 25.30 33.65
C GLU A 487 -19.99 24.30 32.62
N LEU A 488 -19.12 23.88 31.71
CA LEU A 488 -19.42 22.90 30.67
C LEU A 488 -18.32 21.85 30.56
N ARG A 489 -18.70 20.63 30.15
CA ARG A 489 -17.75 19.55 29.89
C ARG A 489 -17.28 19.60 28.46
N VAL A 490 -16.00 19.31 28.25
CA VAL A 490 -15.43 19.11 26.92
C VAL A 490 -14.57 17.86 26.91
N GLU A 491 -14.85 16.96 25.97
CA GLU A 491 -14.05 15.76 25.72
C GLU A 491 -12.77 16.12 24.95
N LEU A 492 -11.61 15.62 25.42
CA LEU A 492 -10.33 15.82 24.73
C LEU A 492 -10.07 14.71 23.70
N THR A 493 -9.36 15.07 22.64
CA THR A 493 -8.98 14.16 21.55
C THR A 493 -7.49 13.82 21.65
N PRO A 494 -7.08 12.55 21.48
CA PRO A 494 -5.67 12.20 21.46
C PRO A 494 -5.04 12.58 20.11
N LYS A 495 -3.90 13.25 20.14
CA LYS A 495 -3.13 13.67 18.95
C LYS A 495 -1.63 13.72 19.27
N ASP A 496 -0.82 13.01 18.49
CA ASP A 496 0.65 12.97 18.59
C ASP A 496 1.15 12.76 20.04
N GLY A 497 0.52 11.82 20.75
CA GLY A 497 0.86 11.50 22.15
C GLY A 497 0.40 12.52 23.19
N ARG A 498 -0.40 13.53 22.81
CA ARG A 498 -0.94 14.57 23.69
C ARG A 498 -2.46 14.64 23.61
N TRP A 499 -3.08 15.22 24.63
CA TRP A 499 -4.52 15.50 24.66
C TRP A 499 -4.77 16.94 24.18
N ILE A 500 -5.61 17.11 23.15
CA ILE A 500 -5.93 18.41 22.56
C ILE A 500 -7.43 18.68 22.56
N LEU A 501 -7.80 19.95 22.41
CA LEU A 501 -9.19 20.38 22.27
C LEU A 501 -9.68 20.20 20.83
N VAL A 502 -10.37 19.09 20.55
CA VAL A 502 -10.99 18.72 19.25
C VAL A 502 -10.01 18.59 18.07
N SER A 503 -9.29 19.65 17.68
CA SER A 503 -8.41 19.73 16.53
C SER A 503 -7.24 20.69 16.77
N ASP A 504 -6.09 20.43 16.16
CA ASP A 504 -4.87 21.25 16.20
C ASP A 504 -4.65 22.07 14.91
N ALA A 505 -5.65 22.13 14.03
CA ALA A 505 -5.55 22.80 12.74
C ALA A 505 -6.88 23.42 12.27
N TRP A 506 -6.79 24.58 11.63
CA TRP A 506 -7.86 25.19 10.85
C TRP A 506 -7.50 25.20 9.37
N PHE A 507 -8.30 24.52 8.55
CA PHE A 507 -8.09 24.45 7.10
C PHE A 507 -8.89 25.53 6.40
N PHE A 508 -8.26 26.26 5.48
CA PHE A 508 -8.91 27.29 4.68
C PHE A 508 -8.48 27.20 3.22
N LYS A 509 -9.13 27.99 2.36
CA LYS A 509 -8.79 28.04 0.95
C LYS A 509 -7.38 28.60 0.79
N GLU A 510 -6.62 27.98 -0.11
CA GLU A 510 -5.29 28.46 -0.50
C GLU A 510 -5.32 29.93 -0.94
N GLY A 511 -4.44 30.74 -0.37
CA GLY A 511 -4.38 32.20 -0.55
C GLY A 511 -5.11 33.02 0.52
N GLU A 512 -5.86 32.41 1.45
CA GLU A 512 -6.54 33.14 2.55
C GLU A 512 -5.73 33.17 3.86
N GLY A 513 -4.46 32.75 3.84
CA GLY A 513 -3.61 32.66 5.04
C GLY A 513 -3.52 33.94 5.85
N ASP A 514 -3.33 35.09 5.20
CA ASP A 514 -3.16 36.38 5.89
C ASP A 514 -4.44 36.86 6.59
N ARG A 515 -5.60 36.43 6.09
CA ARG A 515 -6.91 36.70 6.70
C ARG A 515 -7.05 35.94 8.02
N PHE A 516 -6.73 34.65 8.01
CA PHE A 516 -6.85 33.78 9.20
C PHE A 516 -5.71 33.93 10.19
N ALA A 517 -4.54 34.46 9.79
CA ALA A 517 -3.41 34.74 10.68
C ALA A 517 -3.74 35.72 11.82
N GLN A 518 -4.83 36.48 11.69
CA GLN A 518 -5.30 37.43 12.72
C GLN A 518 -6.19 36.77 13.79
N ALA A 519 -6.43 35.46 13.71
CA ALA A 519 -7.25 34.73 14.66
C ALA A 519 -6.69 34.79 16.08
N LYS A 520 -7.59 35.00 17.05
CA LYS A 520 -7.30 34.98 18.49
C LYS A 520 -8.12 33.94 19.25
N TYR A 521 -9.25 33.52 18.71
CA TYR A 521 -10.11 32.52 19.34
C TYR A 521 -10.54 31.45 18.34
N GLY A 522 -10.66 30.21 18.81
CA GLY A 522 -11.43 29.17 18.12
C GLY A 522 -12.89 29.22 18.58
N GLU A 523 -13.83 29.13 17.64
CA GLU A 523 -15.25 29.00 17.91
C GLU A 523 -15.66 27.53 17.89
N PHE A 524 -16.23 27.07 18.99
CA PHE A 524 -16.69 25.72 19.19
C PHE A 524 -18.21 25.66 19.33
N ARG A 525 -18.75 24.49 19.00
CA ARG A 525 -20.09 24.05 19.36
C ARG A 525 -19.96 22.84 20.26
N VAL A 526 -20.49 22.93 21.49
CA VAL A 526 -20.35 21.90 22.52
C VAL A 526 -21.72 21.29 22.80
N ALA A 527 -21.83 19.96 22.76
CA ALA A 527 -23.03 19.23 23.15
C ALA A 527 -23.06 18.96 24.66
N PRO A 528 -24.24 18.68 25.25
CA PRO A 528 -24.37 18.35 26.67
C PRO A 528 -23.56 17.12 27.12
N ASP A 529 -23.26 16.22 26.19
CA ASP A 529 -22.43 15.03 26.43
C ASP A 529 -20.92 15.31 26.43
N GLY A 530 -20.52 16.56 26.18
CA GLY A 530 -19.13 17.02 26.14
C GLY A 530 -18.47 16.93 24.77
N ARG A 531 -19.15 16.41 23.74
CA ARG A 531 -18.60 16.44 22.38
C ARG A 531 -18.54 17.87 21.88
N ALA A 532 -17.37 18.26 21.39
CA ALA A 532 -17.15 19.58 20.83
C ALA A 532 -16.73 19.51 19.36
N LEU A 533 -17.11 20.52 18.58
CA LEU A 533 -16.69 20.70 17.19
C LEU A 533 -16.20 22.12 16.99
N LEU A 534 -15.01 22.28 16.42
CA LEU A 534 -14.49 23.56 15.97
C LEU A 534 -15.23 23.95 14.67
N VAL A 535 -15.94 25.08 14.69
CA VAL A 535 -16.76 25.55 13.56
C VAL A 535 -16.22 26.81 12.91
N GLY A 536 -15.27 27.50 13.56
CA GLY A 536 -14.68 28.72 13.05
C GLY A 536 -13.50 29.22 13.87
N VAL A 537 -12.87 30.28 13.38
CA VAL A 537 -11.90 31.08 14.14
C VAL A 537 -12.34 32.55 14.11
N ARG A 538 -12.03 33.28 15.19
CA ARG A 538 -12.50 34.65 15.42
C ARG A 538 -11.32 35.59 15.73
N GLY A 539 -11.48 36.85 15.36
CA GLY A 539 -10.51 37.92 15.67
C GLY A 539 -10.55 38.33 17.14
N ALA A 540 -9.73 39.33 17.51
CA ALA A 540 -9.59 39.80 18.88
C ALA A 540 -10.90 40.30 19.54
N ALA A 541 -11.83 40.82 18.74
CA ALA A 541 -13.13 41.31 19.19
C ALA A 541 -14.28 40.29 18.93
N LEU A 542 -13.94 39.00 18.79
CA LEU A 542 -14.88 37.90 18.48
C LEU A 542 -15.60 38.05 17.12
N GLN A 543 -15.12 38.93 16.24
CA GLN A 543 -15.63 39.07 14.88
C GLN A 543 -15.31 37.84 14.03
N PRO A 544 -16.20 37.43 13.09
CA PRO A 544 -15.88 36.40 12.11
C PRO A 544 -14.66 36.83 11.29
N LEU A 545 -13.74 35.89 11.04
CA LEU A 545 -12.64 36.11 10.12
C LEU A 545 -12.96 35.57 8.74
#